data_AF-A0A151ADY6-F1
#
_entry.id   AF-A0A151ADY6-F1
#
_cell.length_a   1.000
_cell.length_b   1.000
_cell.length_c   1.000
_cell.angle_alpha   90.00
_cell.angle_beta   90.00
_cell.angle_gamma   90.00
#
_symmetry.space_group_name_H-M   'P 1'
#
loop_
_entity.id
_entity.type
_entity.pdbx_description
1 polymer ?
#
loop_
_entity_poly.entity_id
_entity_poly.type
_entity_poly.pdbx_seq_one_letter_code
_entity_poly.pdbx_strand_id
1 'polypeptide(L)'
;MAGARSVTAFVRPRTPGSERNGREADEPGEEAALTRQGEIVSGAPYQDPCDPEGIDPEVIGKTREYTIVALPTEVVYNDAGDHDPEGKVYVLEDDAEAVRNGEMNPEPLVIRANVGDCIEINLTNALGDLHDDHAHPTFDIQPDADWDRSKRISLSPQNLLFDDQGSAGMAVGFNFDSTVAPGETKTYRWFADPAPVNGAENDNGPLARSLGTGILSDFADVRSNRHHGAFGNLIVEPEGSEWLDPETGEPVRNGTRAMITGHDGEDYREFALLFTEGMYIVNDDGSCPIPRVGLEEEADGDGDEPCNRIGEQENQGFQGINYRSEPFARRFANDERQYKVYSSEVHGDPNTPVLETYTDDPVTLRVSQPADRANGISFHCAGHYWRRNNVPEARLVGMQADLSTGAAREFVLEGGANGTGDYVYQERKTKYYLEGGLWGIMRVREALEKFDGRVRPLPDREAEFDRTRGETGGKNGKDGKTERIDLIEPLDG
;
A
#
# COMPACT_ATOMS: atom_id res chain seq x y z
N MET A 1 -59.88 -14.87 -5.98
CA MET A 1 -59.18 -14.33 -4.80
C MET A 1 -58.12 -15.33 -4.41
N ALA A 2 -56.85 -15.00 -4.68
CA ALA A 2 -55.71 -15.86 -4.42
C ALA A 2 -55.31 -15.73 -2.94
N GLY A 3 -55.26 -16.85 -2.24
CA GLY A 3 -54.77 -16.95 -0.86
C GLY A 3 -53.24 -16.99 -0.85
N ALA A 4 -52.64 -16.11 -0.05
CA ALA A 4 -51.20 -16.04 0.17
C ALA A 4 -50.66 -17.37 0.72
N ARG A 5 -49.69 -17.96 0.02
CA ARG A 5 -48.87 -19.05 0.57
C ARG A 5 -47.82 -18.43 1.48
N SER A 6 -47.90 -18.77 2.76
CA SER A 6 -46.89 -18.51 3.77
C SER A 6 -45.55 -19.10 3.31
N VAL A 7 -44.54 -18.26 3.16
CA VAL A 7 -43.16 -18.68 2.93
C VAL A 7 -42.70 -19.36 4.21
N THR A 8 -42.44 -20.66 4.11
CA THR A 8 -41.84 -21.45 5.18
C THR A 8 -40.47 -20.86 5.47
N ALA A 9 -40.30 -20.25 6.65
CA ALA A 9 -39.01 -19.82 7.13
C ALA A 9 -38.07 -21.03 7.12
N PHE A 10 -36.90 -20.89 6.47
CA PHE A 10 -35.80 -21.82 6.63
C PHE A 10 -35.37 -21.76 8.10
N VAL A 11 -35.88 -22.69 8.91
CA VAL A 11 -35.45 -22.89 10.29
C VAL A 11 -34.23 -23.81 10.26
N ARG A 12 -33.11 -23.31 10.80
CA ARG A 12 -31.81 -23.98 10.94
C ARG A 12 -31.96 -25.39 11.54
N PRO A 13 -31.13 -26.38 11.14
CA PRO A 13 -30.65 -27.40 12.08
C PRO A 13 -29.89 -26.68 13.21
N ARG A 14 -30.12 -27.07 14.46
CA ARG A 14 -29.50 -26.44 15.62
C ARG A 14 -27.97 -26.52 15.53
N THR A 15 -27.31 -25.37 15.59
CA THR A 15 -25.89 -25.25 15.91
C THR A 15 -25.67 -25.74 17.35
N PRO A 16 -24.80 -26.72 17.61
CA PRO A 16 -24.28 -26.91 18.96
C PRO A 16 -23.44 -25.69 19.33
N GLY A 17 -23.70 -25.05 20.48
CA GLY A 17 -22.73 -24.15 21.12
C GLY A 17 -22.90 -22.63 20.97
N SER A 18 -24.06 -22.10 20.54
CA SER A 18 -24.28 -20.64 20.64
C SER A 18 -24.80 -20.24 22.03
N GLU A 19 -23.89 -20.11 23.01
CA GLU A 19 -24.12 -19.27 24.18
C GLU A 19 -23.08 -18.14 24.23
N ARG A 20 -23.50 -17.03 24.84
CA ARG A 20 -22.85 -15.73 24.87
C ARG A 20 -21.47 -15.80 25.54
N ASN A 21 -20.52 -15.01 25.04
CA ASN A 21 -19.25 -14.65 25.68
C ASN A 21 -18.43 -15.81 26.24
N GLY A 22 -17.49 -16.31 25.43
CA GLY A 22 -16.52 -17.33 25.82
C GLY A 22 -16.42 -18.40 24.75
N ARG A 23 -15.74 -18.11 23.64
CA ARG A 23 -15.36 -19.14 22.67
C ARG A 23 -13.97 -19.63 23.04
N GLU A 24 -13.87 -20.93 23.32
CA GLU A 24 -12.61 -21.64 23.50
C GLU A 24 -11.77 -21.49 22.22
N ALA A 25 -10.45 -21.39 22.41
CA ALA A 25 -9.46 -21.37 21.34
C ALA A 25 -9.60 -22.61 20.45
N ASP A 26 -9.50 -22.44 19.14
CA ASP A 26 -9.58 -23.52 18.16
C ASP A 26 -8.36 -24.48 18.36
N GLU A 27 -8.58 -25.79 18.43
CA GLU A 27 -7.51 -26.80 18.61
C GLU A 27 -6.70 -27.06 17.31
N PRO A 28 -5.44 -27.56 17.37
CA PRO A 28 -4.47 -27.63 16.26
C PRO A 28 -4.78 -28.62 15.10
N GLY A 29 -6.04 -28.95 14.84
CA GLY A 29 -6.44 -29.91 13.79
C GLY A 29 -6.71 -29.29 12.40
N GLU A 30 -6.53 -27.98 12.24
CA GLU A 30 -6.97 -27.22 11.05
C GLU A 30 -6.32 -27.71 9.74
N GLU A 31 -5.08 -28.20 9.76
CA GLU A 31 -4.33 -28.60 8.55
C GLU A 31 -5.02 -29.74 7.76
N ALA A 32 -5.70 -30.67 8.45
CA ALA A 32 -6.46 -31.76 7.81
C ALA A 32 -7.83 -31.31 7.28
N ALA A 33 -8.33 -30.16 7.74
CA ALA A 33 -9.61 -29.59 7.34
C ALA A 33 -9.50 -28.66 6.11
N LEU A 34 -8.29 -28.27 5.70
CA LEU A 34 -8.01 -27.34 4.59
C LEU A 34 -8.38 -27.87 3.18
N THR A 35 -9.14 -28.96 3.06
CA THR A 35 -9.53 -29.54 1.75
C THR A 35 -10.98 -30.03 1.77
N ARG A 36 -11.60 -30.17 0.59
CA ARG A 36 -12.96 -30.75 0.41
C ARG A 36 -13.15 -32.15 1.04
N GLN A 37 -12.08 -32.78 1.53
CA GLN A 37 -12.03 -34.18 1.94
C GLN A 37 -11.93 -34.37 3.48
N GLY A 38 -11.90 -33.30 4.28
CA GLY A 38 -11.79 -33.33 5.74
C GLY A 38 -13.11 -33.13 6.52
N GLU A 39 -13.03 -33.20 7.85
CA GLU A 39 -14.11 -32.74 8.75
C GLU A 39 -14.23 -31.21 8.68
N ILE A 40 -15.45 -30.67 8.65
CA ILE A 40 -15.67 -29.23 8.58
C ILE A 40 -15.27 -28.60 9.91
N VAL A 41 -14.16 -27.87 9.92
CA VAL A 41 -13.68 -27.10 11.07
C VAL A 41 -14.05 -25.63 10.90
N SER A 42 -14.43 -24.97 12.00
CA SER A 42 -14.83 -23.56 11.98
C SER A 42 -13.66 -22.67 11.54
N GLY A 43 -13.85 -21.87 10.50
CA GLY A 43 -12.85 -20.93 10.00
C GLY A 43 -11.80 -21.54 9.08
N ALA A 44 -11.81 -22.87 8.85
CA ALA A 44 -10.98 -23.50 7.84
C ALA A 44 -11.62 -23.33 6.43
N PRO A 45 -10.81 -23.23 5.35
CA PRO A 45 -11.32 -23.22 3.98
C PRO A 45 -12.08 -24.53 3.67
N TYR A 46 -13.35 -24.39 3.36
CA TYR A 46 -14.24 -25.43 2.87
C TYR A 46 -14.03 -25.70 1.36
N GLN A 47 -13.68 -24.66 0.61
CA GLN A 47 -13.25 -24.79 -0.79
C GLN A 47 -11.78 -24.41 -0.92
N ASP A 48 -11.07 -25.13 -1.80
CA ASP A 48 -9.71 -24.77 -2.18
C ASP A 48 -9.77 -23.82 -3.39
N PRO A 49 -9.52 -22.51 -3.21
CA PRO A 49 -9.49 -21.58 -4.33
C PRO A 49 -8.31 -21.84 -5.27
N CYS A 50 -7.31 -22.60 -4.82
CA CYS A 50 -6.13 -22.99 -5.58
C CYS A 50 -6.27 -24.36 -6.27
N ASP A 51 -7.41 -25.04 -6.12
CA ASP A 51 -7.84 -26.18 -6.96
C ASP A 51 -9.28 -25.95 -7.48
N PRO A 52 -9.51 -24.88 -8.27
CA PRO A 52 -10.84 -24.54 -8.74
C PRO A 52 -11.34 -25.58 -9.76
N GLU A 53 -12.53 -26.14 -9.53
CA GLU A 53 -13.12 -27.12 -10.46
C GLU A 53 -13.29 -26.52 -11.86
N GLY A 54 -12.65 -27.13 -12.85
CA GLY A 54 -12.79 -26.75 -14.26
C GLY A 54 -11.80 -25.71 -14.77
N ILE A 55 -10.79 -25.32 -13.98
CA ILE A 55 -9.60 -24.63 -14.48
C ILE A 55 -8.55 -25.67 -14.87
N ASP A 56 -7.85 -25.44 -15.97
CA ASP A 56 -6.76 -26.30 -16.43
C ASP A 56 -5.61 -26.26 -15.40
N PRO A 57 -5.15 -27.41 -14.86
CA PRO A 57 -4.02 -27.43 -13.93
C PRO A 57 -2.74 -26.79 -14.47
N GLU A 58 -2.57 -26.69 -15.79
CA GLU A 58 -1.43 -25.98 -16.39
C GLU A 58 -1.48 -24.44 -16.16
N VAL A 59 -2.64 -23.91 -15.81
CA VAL A 59 -2.87 -22.47 -15.53
C VAL A 59 -2.60 -22.12 -14.06
N ILE A 60 -2.48 -23.12 -13.18
CA ILE A 60 -2.15 -22.90 -11.77
C ILE A 60 -0.63 -22.69 -11.67
N GLY A 61 -0.26 -21.47 -11.28
CA GLY A 61 1.11 -21.05 -11.04
C GLY A 61 1.71 -21.64 -9.78
N LYS A 62 2.67 -20.92 -9.19
CA LYS A 62 3.36 -21.38 -7.98
C LYS A 62 2.50 -21.09 -6.74
N THR A 63 2.63 -21.93 -5.72
CA THR A 63 2.18 -21.58 -4.37
C THR A 63 3.16 -20.59 -3.74
N ARG A 64 2.66 -19.44 -3.34
CA ARG A 64 3.39 -18.36 -2.65
C ARG A 64 2.97 -18.37 -1.18
N GLU A 65 3.88 -18.78 -0.32
CA GLU A 65 3.65 -18.83 1.12
C GLU A 65 4.20 -17.57 1.79
N TYR A 66 3.38 -16.96 2.65
CA TYR A 66 3.76 -15.83 3.49
C TYR A 66 3.37 -16.10 4.94
N THR A 67 4.36 -16.15 5.84
CA THR A 67 4.12 -16.11 7.28
C THR A 67 4.20 -14.67 7.75
N ILE A 68 3.07 -14.15 8.22
CA ILE A 68 2.89 -12.74 8.59
C ILE A 68 2.55 -12.67 10.06
N VAL A 69 3.18 -11.73 10.75
CA VAL A 69 2.91 -11.46 12.15
C VAL A 69 2.30 -10.06 12.26
N ALA A 70 1.12 -9.97 12.86
CA ALA A 70 0.55 -8.70 13.30
C ALA A 70 1.07 -8.40 14.71
N LEU A 71 1.76 -7.29 14.91
CA LEU A 71 2.37 -6.94 16.20
C LEU A 71 2.22 -5.46 16.54
N PRO A 72 2.26 -5.11 17.84
CA PRO A 72 2.31 -3.73 18.26
C PRO A 72 3.75 -3.22 18.16
N THR A 73 3.93 -2.00 17.66
CA THR A 73 5.23 -1.32 17.64
C THR A 73 5.04 0.18 17.51
N GLU A 74 6.04 0.94 17.94
CA GLU A 74 6.11 2.36 17.63
C GLU A 74 6.40 2.54 16.13
N VAL A 75 5.59 3.35 15.46
CA VAL A 75 5.80 3.73 14.06
C VAL A 75 6.29 5.16 14.00
N VAL A 76 7.55 5.34 13.61
CA VAL A 76 8.15 6.68 13.49
C VAL A 76 7.86 7.23 12.09
N TYR A 77 7.20 8.38 12.02
CA TYR A 77 6.78 9.01 10.76
C TYR A 77 7.82 9.98 10.19
N ASN A 78 8.61 10.64 11.04
CA ASN A 78 9.69 11.53 10.60
C ASN A 78 10.74 11.83 11.67
N ASP A 79 11.84 12.43 11.21
CA ASP A 79 12.97 12.89 12.03
C ASP A 79 12.63 13.97 13.09
N ALA A 80 11.42 14.55 13.06
CA ALA A 80 11.00 15.53 14.05
C ALA A 80 10.36 14.91 15.32
N GLY A 81 10.27 13.57 15.37
CA GLY A 81 9.67 12.83 16.50
C GLY A 81 8.17 12.60 16.34
N ASP A 82 7.60 12.82 15.15
CA ASP A 82 6.21 12.42 14.89
C ASP A 82 6.12 10.89 14.85
N HIS A 83 5.31 10.31 15.72
CA HIS A 83 5.18 8.87 15.83
C HIS A 83 3.77 8.43 16.21
N ASP A 84 3.49 7.16 15.96
CA ASP A 84 2.37 6.43 16.54
C ASP A 84 2.92 5.45 17.57
N PRO A 85 2.81 5.73 18.89
CA PRO A 85 3.29 4.82 19.94
C PRO A 85 2.48 3.52 20.02
N GLU A 86 1.34 3.47 19.33
CA GLU A 86 0.31 2.43 19.45
C GLU A 86 0.09 1.72 18.11
N GLY A 87 1.11 1.83 17.24
CA GLY A 87 1.18 1.26 15.90
C GLY A 87 0.88 -0.24 15.90
N LYS A 88 0.14 -0.69 14.90
CA LYS A 88 -0.28 -2.08 14.71
C LYS A 88 0.02 -2.43 13.28
N VAL A 89 1.10 -3.18 13.06
CA VAL A 89 1.65 -3.39 11.71
C VAL A 89 1.65 -4.87 11.35
N TYR A 90 1.55 -5.13 10.05
CA TYR A 90 1.83 -6.43 9.46
C TYR A 90 3.26 -6.48 8.97
N VAL A 91 4.01 -7.50 9.38
CA VAL A 91 5.39 -7.74 8.94
C VAL A 91 5.58 -9.21 8.61
N LEU A 92 6.57 -9.53 7.76
CA LEU A 92 7.00 -10.92 7.60
C LEU A 92 7.61 -11.42 8.91
N GLU A 93 7.45 -12.71 9.20
CA GLU A 93 7.99 -13.33 10.42
C GLU A 93 9.48 -13.06 10.61
N ASP A 94 10.27 -13.09 9.53
CA ASP A 94 11.72 -12.83 9.54
C ASP A 94 12.08 -11.41 10.05
N ASP A 95 11.19 -10.43 9.86
CA ASP A 95 11.41 -9.03 10.29
C ASP A 95 10.80 -8.74 11.68
N ALA A 96 9.98 -9.66 12.22
CA ALA A 96 9.15 -9.40 13.38
C ALA A 96 9.93 -9.09 14.67
N GLU A 97 11.11 -9.68 14.86
CA GLU A 97 11.97 -9.42 16.02
C GLU A 97 12.65 -8.05 15.92
N ALA A 98 13.18 -7.69 14.75
CA ALA A 98 13.83 -6.40 14.52
C ALA A 98 12.83 -5.25 14.70
N VAL A 99 11.60 -5.41 14.21
CA VAL A 99 10.54 -4.40 14.38
C VAL A 99 10.08 -4.31 15.83
N ARG A 100 9.92 -5.44 16.55
CA ARG A 100 9.55 -5.42 17.98
C ARG A 100 10.57 -4.72 18.86
N ASN A 101 11.85 -4.87 18.54
CA ASN A 101 12.94 -4.31 19.33
C ASN A 101 13.28 -2.86 18.93
N GLY A 102 12.57 -2.29 17.94
CA GLY A 102 12.84 -0.94 17.42
C GLY A 102 14.13 -0.83 16.61
N GLU A 103 14.71 -1.95 16.18
CA GLU A 103 15.89 -1.99 15.31
C GLU A 103 15.52 -1.67 13.86
N MET A 104 14.25 -1.90 13.49
CA MET A 104 13.68 -1.60 12.20
C MET A 104 12.37 -0.81 12.37
N ASN A 105 12.33 0.41 11.83
CA ASN A 105 11.07 1.15 11.70
C ASN A 105 10.24 0.52 10.58
N PRO A 106 9.00 0.07 10.83
CA PRO A 106 8.24 -0.70 9.84
C PRO A 106 7.91 0.12 8.58
N GLU A 107 7.75 -0.62 7.48
CA GLU A 107 7.03 -0.20 6.27
C GLU A 107 5.72 -1.00 6.16
N PRO A 108 4.70 -0.52 5.43
CA PRO A 108 3.50 -1.32 5.19
C PRO A 108 3.85 -2.60 4.44
N LEU A 109 3.12 -3.68 4.78
CA LEU A 109 3.26 -4.95 4.08
C LEU A 109 2.85 -4.79 2.61
N VAL A 110 3.77 -5.08 1.69
CA VAL A 110 3.54 -5.12 0.25
C VAL A 110 4.08 -6.44 -0.30
N ILE A 111 3.23 -7.46 -0.29
CA ILE A 111 3.55 -8.81 -0.79
C ILE A 111 3.16 -8.97 -2.25
N ARG A 112 3.68 -10.00 -2.92
CA ARG A 112 3.58 -10.16 -4.37
C ARG A 112 3.11 -11.54 -4.80
N ALA A 113 2.43 -11.62 -5.92
CA ALA A 113 2.07 -12.85 -6.60
C ALA A 113 2.11 -12.60 -8.11
N ASN A 114 2.20 -13.66 -8.91
CA ASN A 114 1.94 -13.53 -10.34
C ASN A 114 0.50 -13.96 -10.63
N VAL A 115 -0.04 -13.50 -11.76
CA VAL A 115 -1.27 -14.07 -12.32
C VAL A 115 -1.13 -15.60 -12.40
N GLY A 116 -2.15 -16.32 -11.92
CA GLY A 116 -2.18 -17.77 -11.81
C GLY A 116 -1.61 -18.34 -10.50
N ASP A 117 -0.86 -17.57 -9.71
CA ASP A 117 -0.30 -18.08 -8.45
C ASP A 117 -1.39 -18.34 -7.40
N CYS A 118 -1.17 -19.37 -6.59
CA CYS A 118 -1.87 -19.59 -5.33
C CYS A 118 -1.13 -18.84 -4.22
N ILE A 119 -1.85 -18.14 -3.35
CA ILE A 119 -1.28 -17.40 -2.23
C ILE A 119 -1.78 -18.03 -0.93
N GLU A 120 -0.85 -18.52 -0.11
CA GLU A 120 -1.13 -19.04 1.23
C GLU A 120 -0.55 -18.08 2.28
N ILE A 121 -1.41 -17.55 3.13
CA ILE A 121 -1.05 -16.61 4.19
C ILE A 121 -1.23 -17.30 5.54
N ASN A 122 -0.16 -17.39 6.33
CA ASN A 122 -0.23 -17.77 7.73
C ASN A 122 -0.15 -16.50 8.57
N LEU A 123 -1.29 -16.01 9.07
CA LEU A 123 -1.36 -14.79 9.88
C LEU A 123 -1.38 -15.14 11.37
N THR A 124 -0.35 -14.71 12.10
CA THR A 124 -0.28 -14.80 13.55
C THR A 124 -0.68 -13.47 14.20
N ASN A 125 -1.61 -13.51 15.14
CA ASN A 125 -1.98 -12.34 15.95
C ASN A 125 -1.09 -12.25 17.19
N ALA A 126 -0.10 -11.35 17.15
CA ALA A 126 0.79 -11.06 18.26
C ALA A 126 0.56 -9.66 18.86
N LEU A 127 -0.65 -9.09 18.72
CA LEU A 127 -1.03 -7.79 19.27
C LEU A 127 -1.04 -7.77 20.80
N GLY A 128 -1.32 -8.91 21.44
CA GLY A 128 -1.38 -9.02 22.89
C GLY A 128 -2.58 -8.30 23.51
N ASP A 129 -2.40 -7.76 24.71
CA ASP A 129 -3.40 -6.91 25.35
C ASP A 129 -3.29 -5.48 24.78
N LEU A 130 -4.43 -4.92 24.35
CA LEU A 130 -4.50 -3.55 23.87
C LEU A 130 -4.53 -2.57 25.05
N HIS A 131 -3.72 -1.51 24.97
CA HIS A 131 -3.82 -0.34 25.83
C HIS A 131 -4.90 0.59 25.24
N ASP A 132 -5.90 0.92 26.07
CA ASP A 132 -7.17 1.52 25.63
C ASP A 132 -7.36 2.98 26.10
N ASP A 133 -6.29 3.63 26.56
CA ASP A 133 -6.37 4.93 27.24
C ASP A 133 -6.03 6.16 26.39
N HIS A 134 -5.86 6.01 25.06
CA HIS A 134 -5.63 7.13 24.15
C HIS A 134 -6.80 7.47 23.23
N ALA A 135 -6.77 8.70 22.71
CA ALA A 135 -7.86 9.30 21.94
C ALA A 135 -7.64 9.20 20.43
N HIS A 136 -8.45 8.39 19.77
CA HIS A 136 -8.35 8.11 18.34
C HIS A 136 -9.38 8.88 17.54
N PRO A 137 -9.14 9.03 16.23
CA PRO A 137 -10.14 9.53 15.31
C PRO A 137 -11.46 8.72 15.43
N THR A 138 -12.59 9.41 15.60
CA THR A 138 -13.91 8.82 15.89
C THR A 138 -14.62 8.28 14.63
N PHE A 139 -15.73 7.58 14.83
CA PHE A 139 -16.65 7.21 13.74
C PHE A 139 -17.46 8.41 13.28
N ASP A 140 -17.71 8.48 11.97
CA ASP A 140 -18.67 9.43 11.40
C ASP A 140 -20.10 8.86 11.49
N ILE A 141 -20.64 8.80 12.71
CA ILE A 141 -21.99 8.30 13.00
C ILE A 141 -22.68 9.22 14.00
N GLN A 142 -23.98 9.45 13.81
CA GLN A 142 -24.76 10.29 14.72
C GLN A 142 -25.92 9.52 15.40
N PRO A 143 -26.02 9.56 16.75
CA PRO A 143 -25.00 10.06 17.68
C PRO A 143 -23.76 9.16 17.67
N ASP A 144 -22.63 9.69 18.12
CA ASP A 144 -21.40 8.93 18.35
C ASP A 144 -21.76 7.63 19.09
N ALA A 145 -21.44 6.49 18.47
CA ALA A 145 -21.59 5.22 19.15
C ALA A 145 -20.26 4.84 19.78
N ASP A 146 -20.32 4.44 21.05
CA ASP A 146 -19.23 3.71 21.67
C ASP A 146 -18.99 2.42 20.87
N TRP A 147 -17.73 2.16 20.52
CA TRP A 147 -17.31 0.90 19.92
C TRP A 147 -16.27 0.25 20.81
N ASP A 148 -16.39 -1.06 20.98
CA ASP A 148 -15.38 -1.85 21.67
C ASP A 148 -14.28 -2.19 20.66
N ARG A 149 -13.03 -1.91 21.02
CA ARG A 149 -11.88 -2.32 20.19
C ARG A 149 -11.75 -3.82 20.19
N SER A 150 -11.41 -4.37 19.03
CA SER A 150 -11.18 -5.80 18.89
C SER A 150 -9.73 -6.11 19.18
N LYS A 151 -9.49 -7.07 20.08
CA LYS A 151 -8.16 -7.71 20.22
C LYS A 151 -7.85 -8.69 19.09
N ARG A 152 -8.82 -8.93 18.19
CA ARG A 152 -8.65 -9.78 17.02
C ARG A 152 -8.06 -8.96 15.88
N ILE A 153 -7.43 -9.65 14.94
CA ILE A 153 -6.85 -9.07 13.74
C ILE A 153 -7.24 -9.95 12.55
N SER A 154 -7.28 -9.39 11.35
CA SER A 154 -7.47 -10.18 10.14
C SER A 154 -6.79 -9.55 8.93
N LEU A 155 -6.68 -10.32 7.86
CA LEU A 155 -6.22 -9.82 6.57
C LEU A 155 -7.22 -10.25 5.51
N SER A 156 -7.85 -9.28 4.86
CA SER A 156 -8.81 -9.52 3.79
C SER A 156 -8.29 -8.97 2.47
N PRO A 157 -8.32 -9.74 1.37
CA PRO A 157 -7.79 -9.30 0.09
C PRO A 157 -8.84 -8.57 -0.75
N GLN A 158 -8.35 -7.75 -1.69
CA GLN A 158 -9.12 -7.30 -2.84
C GLN A 158 -8.63 -7.99 -4.11
N ASN A 159 -9.52 -8.10 -5.10
CA ASN A 159 -9.20 -8.57 -6.45
C ASN A 159 -8.65 -10.02 -6.55
N LEU A 160 -8.88 -10.86 -5.55
CA LEU A 160 -8.51 -12.28 -5.54
C LEU A 160 -9.74 -13.17 -5.35
N LEU A 161 -9.65 -14.43 -5.77
CA LEU A 161 -10.64 -15.46 -5.42
C LEU A 161 -10.25 -16.12 -4.09
N PHE A 162 -11.24 -16.37 -3.24
CA PHE A 162 -11.04 -17.00 -1.94
C PHE A 162 -12.32 -17.68 -1.46
N ASP A 163 -12.22 -18.55 -0.46
CA ASP A 163 -13.38 -19.13 0.20
C ASP A 163 -13.90 -18.24 1.34
N ASP A 164 -15.15 -17.77 1.21
CA ASP A 164 -15.84 -16.95 2.19
C ASP A 164 -15.99 -17.60 3.58
N GLN A 165 -15.92 -18.94 3.67
CA GLN A 165 -16.07 -19.65 4.94
C GLN A 165 -14.80 -19.68 5.80
N GLY A 166 -13.62 -19.48 5.21
CA GLY A 166 -12.36 -19.60 5.97
C GLY A 166 -11.22 -18.67 5.55
N SER A 167 -11.28 -18.09 4.34
CA SER A 167 -10.18 -17.28 3.78
C SER A 167 -10.53 -15.80 3.55
N ALA A 168 -11.70 -15.34 4.03
CA ALA A 168 -12.13 -13.95 3.85
C ALA A 168 -11.45 -12.96 4.81
N GLY A 169 -10.99 -13.42 5.98
CA GLY A 169 -10.51 -12.54 7.04
C GLY A 169 -11.65 -11.70 7.66
N MET A 170 -12.87 -12.22 7.70
CA MET A 170 -14.07 -11.52 8.14
C MET A 170 -15.00 -12.43 8.97
N ALA A 171 -15.84 -11.82 9.80
CA ALA A 171 -16.91 -12.49 10.56
C ALA A 171 -18.27 -11.85 10.24
N VAL A 172 -18.83 -12.15 9.06
CA VAL A 172 -20.06 -11.52 8.55
C VAL A 172 -21.19 -12.55 8.37
N GLY A 173 -22.37 -12.24 8.91
CA GLY A 173 -23.60 -12.98 8.64
C GLY A 173 -23.55 -14.43 9.13
N PHE A 174 -23.62 -15.39 8.20
CA PHE A 174 -23.61 -16.83 8.48
C PHE A 174 -22.26 -17.51 8.23
N ASN A 175 -21.23 -16.77 7.81
CA ASN A 175 -19.88 -17.30 7.60
C ASN A 175 -19.23 -17.64 8.95
N PHE A 176 -18.29 -18.58 8.95
CA PHE A 176 -17.46 -18.80 10.13
C PHE A 176 -16.57 -17.58 10.39
N ASP A 177 -16.12 -17.46 11.64
CA ASP A 177 -15.19 -16.41 12.03
C ASP A 177 -13.80 -16.76 11.50
N SER A 178 -13.39 -16.06 10.44
CA SER A 178 -12.05 -16.18 9.84
C SER A 178 -11.09 -15.09 10.33
N THR A 179 -11.46 -14.31 11.35
CA THR A 179 -10.53 -13.39 12.03
C THR A 179 -9.66 -14.17 13.03
N VAL A 180 -8.51 -13.63 13.43
CA VAL A 180 -7.50 -14.32 14.26
C VAL A 180 -7.54 -13.84 15.70
N ALA A 181 -7.74 -14.74 16.67
CA ALA A 181 -7.75 -14.39 18.09
C ALA A 181 -6.33 -14.06 18.60
N PRO A 182 -6.19 -13.34 19.73
CA PRO A 182 -4.89 -13.09 20.33
C PRO A 182 -4.08 -14.37 20.56
N GLY A 183 -2.83 -14.40 20.08
CA GLY A 183 -1.91 -15.53 20.22
C GLY A 183 -2.16 -16.70 19.27
N GLU A 184 -3.22 -16.64 18.45
CA GLU A 184 -3.54 -17.67 17.47
C GLU A 184 -2.91 -17.35 16.10
N THR A 185 -2.90 -18.37 15.25
CA THR A 185 -2.55 -18.26 13.83
C THR A 185 -3.69 -18.84 13.01
N LYS A 186 -4.07 -18.20 11.91
CA LYS A 186 -4.97 -18.79 10.90
C LYS A 186 -4.35 -18.72 9.52
N THR A 187 -4.71 -19.70 8.69
CA THR A 187 -4.27 -19.79 7.30
C THR A 187 -5.36 -19.28 6.35
N TYR A 188 -5.02 -18.34 5.47
CA TYR A 188 -5.86 -17.91 4.36
C TYR A 188 -5.30 -18.44 3.05
N ARG A 189 -6.16 -18.87 2.14
CA ARG A 189 -5.81 -19.22 0.77
C ARG A 189 -6.53 -18.33 -0.22
N TRP A 190 -5.77 -17.70 -1.10
CA TRP A 190 -6.26 -16.82 -2.15
C TRP A 190 -5.69 -17.24 -3.50
N PHE A 191 -6.39 -16.94 -4.57
CA PHE A 191 -5.97 -17.28 -5.93
C PHE A 191 -6.00 -16.04 -6.83
N ALA A 192 -4.87 -15.81 -7.51
CA ALA A 192 -4.72 -14.73 -8.50
C ALA A 192 -5.29 -15.18 -9.85
N ASP A 193 -6.58 -14.91 -10.06
CA ASP A 193 -7.35 -15.42 -11.17
C ASP A 193 -6.88 -14.85 -12.53
N PRO A 194 -6.43 -15.73 -13.47
CA PRO A 194 -6.02 -15.34 -14.81
C PRO A 194 -7.21 -15.08 -15.75
N ALA A 195 -8.45 -15.33 -15.32
CA ALA A 195 -9.62 -15.11 -16.16
C ALA A 195 -9.63 -13.67 -16.71
N PRO A 196 -9.89 -13.46 -18.01
CA PRO A 196 -9.85 -12.13 -18.60
C PRO A 196 -10.98 -11.25 -18.07
N VAL A 197 -10.72 -9.96 -17.96
CA VAL A 197 -11.77 -8.95 -17.76
C VAL A 197 -12.44 -8.68 -19.10
N ASN A 198 -13.76 -8.86 -19.19
CA ASN A 198 -14.52 -8.65 -20.42
C ASN A 198 -14.33 -7.22 -20.94
N GLY A 199 -13.72 -7.09 -22.13
CA GLY A 199 -13.54 -5.81 -22.82
C GLY A 199 -12.42 -4.92 -22.29
N ALA A 200 -11.54 -5.45 -21.42
CA ALA A 200 -10.32 -4.78 -20.98
C ALA A 200 -9.11 -5.44 -21.64
N GLU A 201 -8.53 -4.76 -22.63
CA GLU A 201 -7.30 -5.14 -23.31
C GLU A 201 -6.32 -3.96 -23.21
N ASN A 202 -5.03 -4.24 -23.04
CA ASN A 202 -3.95 -3.28 -23.25
C ASN A 202 -3.13 -3.66 -24.50
N ASP A 203 -2.01 -2.99 -24.75
CA ASP A 203 -1.14 -3.27 -25.89
C ASP A 203 -0.59 -4.71 -25.91
N ASN A 204 -0.66 -5.42 -24.77
CA ASN A 204 -0.21 -6.79 -24.58
C ASN A 204 -1.36 -7.81 -24.54
N GLY A 205 -2.61 -7.40 -24.78
CA GLY A 205 -3.80 -8.26 -24.86
C GLY A 205 -4.77 -8.14 -23.67
N PRO A 206 -5.68 -9.13 -23.49
CA PRO A 206 -6.66 -9.10 -22.40
C PRO A 206 -6.01 -9.05 -21.02
N LEU A 207 -6.49 -8.14 -20.18
CA LEU A 207 -6.02 -8.03 -18.81
C LEU A 207 -6.63 -9.15 -17.96
N ALA A 208 -5.78 -9.87 -17.22
CA ALA A 208 -6.21 -10.82 -16.21
C ALA A 208 -6.97 -10.11 -15.08
N ARG A 209 -8.00 -10.76 -14.53
CA ARG A 209 -8.87 -10.19 -13.50
C ARG A 209 -8.11 -9.76 -12.27
N SER A 210 -7.22 -10.61 -11.77
CA SER A 210 -6.48 -10.33 -10.54
C SER A 210 -5.27 -9.41 -10.74
N LEU A 211 -4.86 -9.09 -11.98
CA LEU A 211 -3.70 -8.24 -12.25
C LEU A 211 -3.86 -6.86 -11.60
N GLY A 212 -2.79 -6.37 -10.97
CA GLY A 212 -2.76 -5.06 -10.34
C GLY A 212 -2.62 -5.11 -8.83
N THR A 213 -2.86 -3.98 -8.19
CA THR A 213 -2.73 -3.80 -6.74
C THR A 213 -4.06 -4.07 -6.03
N GLY A 214 -4.09 -5.08 -5.17
CA GLY A 214 -5.15 -5.28 -4.18
C GLY A 214 -4.76 -4.72 -2.83
N ILE A 215 -5.69 -4.04 -2.15
CA ILE A 215 -5.48 -3.62 -0.76
C ILE A 215 -5.73 -4.81 0.17
N LEU A 216 -4.90 -4.91 1.21
CA LEU A 216 -5.08 -5.81 2.34
C LEU A 216 -5.58 -4.99 3.54
N SER A 217 -6.68 -5.42 4.16
CA SER A 217 -7.30 -4.68 5.27
C SER A 217 -7.72 -5.57 6.43
N ASP A 218 -7.59 -5.03 7.65
CA ASP A 218 -8.19 -5.63 8.84
C ASP A 218 -9.69 -5.42 8.89
N PHE A 219 -10.49 -6.48 8.98
CA PHE A 219 -11.93 -6.41 9.24
C PHE A 219 -12.32 -7.00 10.60
N ALA A 220 -11.36 -7.45 11.40
CA ALA A 220 -11.58 -7.85 12.78
C ALA A 220 -11.79 -6.64 13.69
N ASP A 221 -11.10 -5.52 13.40
CA ASP A 221 -11.45 -4.18 13.86
C ASP A 221 -11.47 -3.22 12.66
N VAL A 222 -12.67 -2.91 12.17
CA VAL A 222 -12.82 -2.05 10.99
C VAL A 222 -12.34 -0.62 11.20
N ARG A 223 -11.99 -0.23 12.44
CA ARG A 223 -11.64 1.15 12.75
C ARG A 223 -10.34 1.29 13.50
N SER A 224 -10.20 0.70 14.68
CA SER A 224 -9.08 0.98 15.59
C SER A 224 -7.75 0.59 14.96
N ASN A 225 -7.66 -0.64 14.46
CA ASN A 225 -6.38 -1.18 14.02
C ASN A 225 -5.85 -0.45 12.76
N ARG A 226 -6.74 -0.05 11.85
CA ARG A 226 -6.36 0.63 10.60
C ARG A 226 -5.77 2.01 10.82
N HIS A 227 -6.25 2.77 11.81
CA HIS A 227 -5.69 4.08 12.18
C HIS A 227 -4.26 3.99 12.74
N HIS A 228 -3.80 2.77 13.03
CA HIS A 228 -2.46 2.47 13.53
C HIS A 228 -1.57 1.71 12.54
N GLY A 229 -2.04 1.48 11.31
CA GLY A 229 -1.25 0.80 10.28
C GLY A 229 -1.64 -0.65 10.00
N ALA A 230 -2.81 -1.13 10.44
CA ALA A 230 -3.23 -2.49 10.11
C ALA A 230 -3.80 -2.58 8.68
N PHE A 231 -2.94 -2.33 7.69
CA PHE A 231 -3.22 -2.46 6.27
C PHE A 231 -1.95 -2.79 5.47
N GLY A 232 -2.12 -3.15 4.21
CA GLY A 232 -1.04 -3.42 3.28
C GLY A 232 -1.54 -3.50 1.84
N ASN A 233 -0.68 -3.94 0.94
CA ASN A 233 -1.04 -4.28 -0.44
C ASN A 233 -0.60 -5.70 -0.78
N LEU A 234 -1.33 -6.34 -1.68
CA LEU A 234 -0.87 -7.49 -2.45
C LEU A 234 -0.85 -7.07 -3.91
N ILE A 235 0.32 -7.18 -4.53
CA ILE A 235 0.50 -6.83 -5.94
C ILE A 235 0.55 -8.10 -6.76
N VAL A 236 -0.38 -8.22 -7.71
CA VAL A 236 -0.38 -9.28 -8.71
C VAL A 236 0.28 -8.77 -9.98
N GLU A 237 1.41 -9.37 -10.30
CA GLU A 237 2.23 -9.11 -11.49
C GLU A 237 1.84 -10.03 -12.66
N PRO A 238 2.25 -9.70 -13.91
CA PRO A 238 2.08 -10.59 -15.03
C PRO A 238 2.64 -12.00 -14.77
N GLU A 239 2.08 -12.99 -15.45
CA GLU A 239 2.59 -14.36 -15.41
C GLU A 239 4.09 -14.41 -15.76
N GLY A 240 4.85 -15.25 -15.04
CA GLY A 240 6.29 -15.41 -15.27
C GLY A 240 7.18 -14.32 -14.67
N SER A 241 6.61 -13.25 -14.11
CA SER A 241 7.41 -12.15 -13.57
C SER A 241 8.34 -12.59 -12.43
N GLU A 242 9.53 -12.01 -12.40
CA GLU A 242 10.45 -12.00 -11.25
C GLU A 242 10.48 -10.59 -10.66
N TRP A 243 10.63 -10.50 -9.34
CA TRP A 243 10.60 -9.24 -8.61
C TRP A 243 11.92 -9.10 -7.88
N LEU A 244 12.70 -8.09 -8.26
CA LEU A 244 14.05 -7.88 -7.75
C LEU A 244 14.11 -6.60 -6.92
N ASP A 245 14.84 -6.65 -5.81
CA ASP A 245 15.14 -5.47 -5.02
C ASP A 245 16.03 -4.51 -5.84
N PRO A 246 15.68 -3.22 -5.96
CA PRO A 246 16.39 -2.29 -6.83
C PRO A 246 17.80 -1.94 -6.35
N GLU A 247 18.19 -2.26 -5.13
CA GLU A 247 19.51 -1.95 -4.57
C GLU A 247 20.46 -3.17 -4.67
N THR A 248 19.95 -4.34 -4.27
CA THR A 248 20.71 -5.59 -4.19
C THR A 248 20.62 -6.40 -5.48
N GLY A 249 19.54 -6.29 -6.25
CA GLY A 249 19.24 -7.12 -7.41
C GLY A 249 18.78 -8.54 -7.06
N GLU A 250 18.59 -8.84 -5.78
CA GLU A 250 18.13 -10.15 -5.31
C GLU A 250 16.59 -10.22 -5.29
N PRO A 251 15.98 -11.41 -5.36
CA PRO A 251 14.53 -11.54 -5.31
C PRO A 251 13.90 -10.93 -4.05
N VAL A 252 12.85 -10.14 -4.21
CA VAL A 252 12.11 -9.51 -3.11
C VAL A 252 10.80 -10.27 -2.82
N ARG A 253 10.49 -10.47 -1.53
CA ARG A 253 9.22 -11.08 -1.09
C ARG A 253 8.20 -10.05 -0.58
N ASN A 254 8.69 -9.01 0.08
CA ASN A 254 7.91 -7.91 0.64
C ASN A 254 8.67 -6.60 0.38
N GLY A 255 7.97 -5.54 0.00
CA GLY A 255 8.57 -4.22 -0.11
C GLY A 255 7.83 -3.26 -1.04
N THR A 256 7.96 -1.98 -0.73
CA THR A 256 7.28 -0.88 -1.43
C THR A 256 7.93 -0.50 -2.77
N ARG A 257 9.03 -1.15 -3.15
CA ARG A 257 9.75 -0.93 -4.41
C ARG A 257 10.24 -2.25 -4.99
N ALA A 258 10.23 -2.39 -6.31
CA ALA A 258 10.77 -3.53 -7.01
C ALA A 258 11.19 -3.17 -8.45
N MET A 259 12.08 -3.97 -9.04
CA MET A 259 12.24 -4.09 -10.49
C MET A 259 11.48 -5.34 -10.93
N ILE A 260 10.60 -5.18 -11.91
CA ILE A 260 9.79 -6.28 -12.45
C ILE A 260 10.42 -6.70 -13.79
N THR A 261 10.69 -8.00 -13.92
CA THR A 261 11.36 -8.60 -15.09
C THR A 261 10.76 -9.97 -15.41
N GLY A 262 11.21 -10.63 -16.47
CA GLY A 262 10.85 -12.02 -16.80
C GLY A 262 9.45 -12.22 -17.40
N HIS A 263 8.65 -11.15 -17.48
CA HIS A 263 7.37 -11.15 -18.19
C HIS A 263 7.52 -10.75 -19.66
N ASP A 264 6.44 -10.90 -20.42
CA ASP A 264 6.36 -10.34 -21.77
C ASP A 264 6.30 -8.81 -21.70
N GLY A 265 7.33 -8.13 -22.21
CA GLY A 265 7.44 -6.68 -22.22
C GLY A 265 8.84 -6.18 -21.89
N GLU A 266 8.95 -4.88 -21.67
CA GLU A 266 10.15 -4.25 -21.11
C GLU A 266 10.15 -4.40 -19.58
N ASP A 267 11.33 -4.55 -18.98
CA ASP A 267 11.45 -4.48 -17.53
C ASP A 267 11.05 -3.08 -17.07
N TYR A 268 10.48 -3.00 -15.86
CA TYR A 268 10.03 -1.73 -15.31
C TYR A 268 10.30 -1.61 -13.81
N ARG A 269 10.43 -0.37 -13.33
CA ARG A 269 10.48 -0.06 -11.90
C ARG A 269 9.09 0.14 -11.36
N GLU A 270 8.88 -0.37 -10.16
CA GLU A 270 7.64 -0.24 -9.44
C GLU A 270 7.85 0.47 -8.11
N PHE A 271 6.96 1.41 -7.80
CA PHE A 271 6.86 2.04 -6.50
C PHE A 271 5.41 1.98 -5.98
N ALA A 272 5.21 1.34 -4.83
CA ALA A 272 3.94 1.28 -4.13
C ALA A 272 3.85 2.40 -3.08
N LEU A 273 2.83 3.25 -3.22
CA LEU A 273 2.56 4.40 -2.37
C LEU A 273 1.18 4.27 -1.73
N LEU A 274 1.15 3.94 -0.44
CA LEU A 274 -0.04 3.82 0.37
C LEU A 274 -0.28 5.18 1.02
N PHE A 275 -1.14 5.98 0.40
CA PHE A 275 -1.58 7.27 0.91
C PHE A 275 -2.67 7.06 1.96
N THR A 276 -2.43 7.55 3.17
CA THR A 276 -3.34 7.38 4.29
C THR A 276 -3.72 8.70 4.92
N GLU A 277 -4.89 8.66 5.55
CA GLU A 277 -5.43 9.72 6.38
C GLU A 277 -6.19 9.08 7.55
N GLY A 278 -6.38 9.85 8.61
CA GLY A 278 -6.96 9.33 9.84
C GLY A 278 -5.97 8.57 10.72
N MET A 279 -4.66 8.70 10.48
CA MET A 279 -3.65 8.05 11.29
C MET A 279 -3.57 8.70 12.67
N TYR A 280 -3.35 7.89 13.71
CA TYR A 280 -3.03 8.41 15.04
C TYR A 280 -1.54 8.80 15.07
N ILE A 281 -1.25 10.11 15.07
CA ILE A 281 0.13 10.63 15.11
C ILE A 281 0.23 11.70 16.20
N VAL A 282 1.29 11.64 16.99
CA VAL A 282 1.60 12.60 18.07
C VAL A 282 3.08 12.97 18.07
N ASN A 283 3.41 14.09 18.70
CA ASN A 283 4.79 14.43 19.09
C ASN A 283 5.24 13.56 20.27
N ASP A 284 6.55 13.54 20.54
CA ASP A 284 7.18 12.94 21.74
C ASP A 284 6.52 13.33 23.07
N ASP A 285 5.97 14.55 23.17
CA ASP A 285 5.30 15.05 24.38
C ASP A 285 3.78 14.80 24.39
N GLY A 286 3.25 14.08 23.39
CA GLY A 286 1.83 13.80 23.19
C GLY A 286 1.04 14.96 22.54
N SER A 287 1.68 16.07 22.19
CA SER A 287 1.03 17.21 21.52
C SER A 287 0.86 16.98 20.01
N CYS A 288 0.22 17.94 19.33
CA CYS A 288 -0.18 17.78 17.93
C CYS A 288 1.03 17.95 17.00
N PRO A 289 1.25 17.03 16.03
CA PRO A 289 2.38 17.12 15.10
C PRO A 289 2.28 18.33 14.16
N ILE A 290 1.05 18.74 13.83
CA ILE A 290 0.78 19.86 12.94
C ILE A 290 -0.17 20.82 13.63
N PRO A 291 0.21 22.10 13.80
CA PRO A 291 -0.70 23.12 14.28
C PRO A 291 -1.89 23.23 13.32
N ARG A 292 -3.10 22.89 13.76
CA ARG A 292 -4.32 23.11 12.98
C ARG A 292 -4.76 24.58 13.10
N VAL A 293 -3.88 25.48 12.68
CA VAL A 293 -4.09 26.93 12.78
C VAL A 293 -5.29 27.32 11.92
N GLY A 294 -6.24 28.07 12.51
CA GLY A 294 -7.48 28.47 11.84
C GLY A 294 -8.63 27.45 11.93
N LEU A 295 -8.48 26.37 12.71
CA LEU A 295 -9.62 25.58 13.19
C LEU A 295 -10.18 26.08 14.53
N GLU A 296 -9.46 26.91 15.28
CA GLU A 296 -10.00 27.49 16.53
C GLU A 296 -11.30 28.30 16.29
N GLU A 297 -11.50 28.82 15.07
CA GLU A 297 -12.72 29.54 14.67
C GLU A 297 -13.74 28.68 13.89
N GLU A 298 -13.32 27.51 13.36
CA GLU A 298 -14.15 26.61 12.54
C GLU A 298 -14.48 25.29 13.25
N ALA A 299 -13.90 25.05 14.43
CA ALA A 299 -14.24 23.93 15.28
C ALA A 299 -15.54 24.28 16.00
N ASP A 300 -16.61 23.55 15.66
CA ASP A 300 -17.74 23.35 16.57
C ASP A 300 -17.34 22.51 17.82
N GLY A 301 -16.04 22.27 18.04
CA GLY A 301 -15.46 21.44 19.09
C GLY A 301 -14.71 22.24 20.16
N ASP A 302 -14.57 21.63 21.34
CA ASP A 302 -13.86 22.20 22.49
C ASP A 302 -12.35 22.30 22.18
N GLY A 303 -11.73 23.44 22.49
CA GLY A 303 -10.28 23.66 22.27
C GLY A 303 -9.39 22.74 23.13
N ASP A 304 -10.00 21.95 24.03
CA ASP A 304 -9.38 20.94 24.88
C ASP A 304 -9.44 19.51 24.28
N GLU A 305 -9.93 19.33 23.04
CA GLU A 305 -9.96 18.00 22.40
C GLU A 305 -8.56 17.44 22.07
N PRO A 306 -8.35 16.12 22.19
CA PRO A 306 -7.11 15.48 21.78
C PRO A 306 -6.80 15.71 20.29
N CYS A 307 -5.52 15.86 19.95
CA CYS A 307 -5.04 16.21 18.60
C CYS A 307 -5.65 15.41 17.45
N ASN A 308 -5.83 14.10 17.67
CA ASN A 308 -6.36 13.17 16.67
C ASN A 308 -7.89 13.22 16.55
N ARG A 309 -8.58 14.07 17.33
CA ARG A 309 -10.03 14.28 17.29
C ARG A 309 -10.44 15.69 16.87
N ILE A 310 -9.49 16.59 16.64
CA ILE A 310 -9.79 17.98 16.29
C ILE A 310 -10.48 18.07 14.91
N GLY A 311 -11.65 18.70 14.89
CA GLY A 311 -12.43 19.03 13.70
C GLY A 311 -13.59 18.05 13.45
N GLU A 312 -14.27 18.22 12.32
CA GLU A 312 -15.32 17.29 11.89
C GLU A 312 -14.80 15.86 11.83
N GLN A 313 -15.66 14.89 12.17
CA GLN A 313 -15.28 13.49 12.32
C GLN A 313 -14.50 12.97 11.13
N GLU A 314 -14.89 13.29 9.89
CA GLU A 314 -14.18 12.88 8.66
C GLU A 314 -12.74 13.42 8.52
N ASN A 315 -12.39 14.53 9.18
CA ASN A 315 -11.09 15.20 9.07
C ASN A 315 -10.15 14.93 10.26
N GLN A 316 -10.57 14.05 11.17
CA GLN A 316 -9.79 13.65 12.34
C GLN A 316 -8.61 12.74 11.97
N GLY A 317 -7.52 12.84 12.73
CA GLY A 317 -6.25 12.15 12.49
C GLY A 317 -5.37 12.81 11.42
N PHE A 318 -4.17 12.29 11.24
CA PHE A 318 -3.14 12.86 10.37
C PHE A 318 -2.87 11.99 9.14
N GLN A 319 -2.04 12.50 8.25
CA GLN A 319 -1.77 11.92 6.94
C GLN A 319 -0.41 11.25 6.89
N GLY A 320 -0.29 10.23 6.02
CA GLY A 320 0.98 9.55 5.78
C GLY A 320 1.06 8.91 4.40
N ILE A 321 2.30 8.63 3.97
CA ILE A 321 2.63 7.81 2.81
C ILE A 321 3.59 6.74 3.30
N ASN A 322 3.21 5.47 3.24
CA ASN A 322 4.04 4.34 3.69
C ASN A 322 4.58 4.49 5.13
N TYR A 323 3.72 4.89 6.07
CA TYR A 323 4.10 5.20 7.47
C TYR A 323 5.12 6.33 7.63
N ARG A 324 5.20 7.24 6.65
CA ARG A 324 6.03 8.44 6.71
C ARG A 324 5.20 9.67 6.43
N SER A 325 5.63 10.82 6.95
CA SER A 325 4.96 12.09 6.69
C SER A 325 5.95 13.24 6.72
N GLU A 326 5.81 14.18 5.79
CA GLU A 326 6.66 15.38 5.73
C GLU A 326 5.83 16.67 5.85
N PRO A 327 5.30 17.02 7.04
CA PRO A 327 4.47 18.22 7.19
C PRO A 327 5.23 19.50 6.86
N PHE A 328 4.59 20.44 6.16
CA PHE A 328 5.21 21.73 5.84
C PHE A 328 5.57 22.53 7.09
N ALA A 329 4.83 22.38 8.18
CA ALA A 329 5.15 23.01 9.46
C ALA A 329 6.56 22.63 9.95
N ARG A 330 7.01 21.39 9.73
CA ARG A 330 8.37 20.93 10.06
C ARG A 330 9.43 21.64 9.24
N ARG A 331 9.16 21.84 7.95
CA ARG A 331 10.07 22.56 7.05
C ARG A 331 10.12 24.05 7.35
N PHE A 332 8.98 24.67 7.63
CA PHE A 332 8.92 26.10 7.97
C PHE A 332 9.57 26.44 9.32
N ALA A 333 9.65 25.49 10.25
CA ALA A 333 10.45 25.65 11.46
C ALA A 333 11.96 25.84 11.17
N ASN A 334 12.45 25.28 10.05
CA ASN A 334 13.83 25.42 9.60
C ASN A 334 14.03 26.65 8.68
N ASP A 335 13.07 26.93 7.79
CA ASP A 335 13.12 28.08 6.86
C ASP A 335 11.73 28.57 6.48
N GLU A 336 11.40 29.82 6.80
CA GLU A 336 10.07 30.41 6.56
C GLU A 336 9.76 30.71 5.07
N ARG A 337 10.74 30.60 4.17
CA ARG A 337 10.57 30.96 2.75
C ARG A 337 9.75 29.89 2.02
N GLN A 338 8.46 30.16 1.85
CA GLN A 338 7.49 29.24 1.21
C GLN A 338 7.95 28.63 -0.13
N TYR A 339 8.62 29.41 -0.99
CA TYR A 339 9.10 28.91 -2.30
C TYR A 339 10.23 27.87 -2.19
N LYS A 340 10.78 27.66 -1.00
CA LYS A 340 11.83 26.68 -0.71
C LYS A 340 11.32 25.44 0.02
N VAL A 341 10.03 25.31 0.28
CA VAL A 341 9.48 24.22 1.10
C VAL A 341 9.89 22.83 0.58
N TYR A 342 9.94 22.64 -0.75
CA TYR A 342 10.37 21.36 -1.35
C TYR A 342 11.88 21.20 -1.50
N SER A 343 12.69 22.19 -1.13
CA SER A 343 14.12 22.24 -1.44
C SER A 343 14.92 21.29 -0.56
N SER A 344 15.38 20.17 -1.13
CA SER A 344 16.30 19.25 -0.44
C SER A 344 17.63 19.91 -0.04
N GLU A 345 18.09 20.93 -0.77
CA GLU A 345 19.29 21.70 -0.37
C GLU A 345 19.14 22.43 0.97
N VAL A 346 17.91 22.76 1.37
CA VAL A 346 17.61 23.54 2.58
C VAL A 346 17.20 22.62 3.72
N HIS A 347 16.36 21.62 3.41
CA HIS A 347 15.71 20.79 4.42
C HIS A 347 16.21 19.34 4.46
N GLY A 348 17.02 18.91 3.48
CA GLY A 348 17.21 17.49 3.20
C GLY A 348 16.03 16.90 2.41
N ASP A 349 16.20 15.64 2.00
CA ASP A 349 15.11 14.89 1.38
C ASP A 349 13.93 14.71 2.34
N PRO A 350 12.70 14.60 1.83
CA PRO A 350 11.54 14.38 2.69
C PRO A 350 11.63 13.03 3.38
N ASN A 351 10.99 12.91 4.54
CA ASN A 351 10.85 11.64 5.26
C ASN A 351 9.96 10.64 4.51
N THR A 352 9.11 11.12 3.59
CA THR A 352 8.33 10.28 2.68
C THR A 352 9.22 9.63 1.62
N PRO A 353 8.76 8.52 0.99
CA PRO A 353 9.58 7.78 0.04
C PRO A 353 10.23 8.65 -1.06
N VAL A 354 11.53 8.47 -1.28
CA VAL A 354 12.22 9.06 -2.45
C VAL A 354 12.26 8.01 -3.56
N LEU A 355 11.57 8.28 -4.67
CA LEU A 355 11.45 7.33 -5.78
C LEU A 355 12.64 7.50 -6.71
N GLU A 356 13.70 6.73 -6.47
CA GLU A 356 14.96 6.83 -7.21
C GLU A 356 14.93 5.98 -8.48
N THR A 357 15.11 6.61 -9.65
CA THR A 357 15.09 5.94 -10.96
C THR A 357 16.08 6.59 -11.92
N TYR A 358 16.42 5.90 -13.01
CA TYR A 358 17.19 6.51 -14.10
C TYR A 358 16.29 7.11 -15.17
N THR A 359 16.83 8.06 -15.92
CA THR A 359 16.16 8.67 -17.07
C THR A 359 15.74 7.59 -18.07
N ASP A 360 14.51 7.71 -18.57
CA ASP A 360 13.86 6.83 -19.55
C ASP A 360 13.53 5.40 -19.05
N ASP A 361 13.83 5.06 -17.79
CA ASP A 361 13.35 3.80 -17.20
C ASP A 361 11.80 3.78 -17.24
N PRO A 362 11.15 2.69 -17.68
CA PRO A 362 9.73 2.48 -17.49
C PRO A 362 9.42 2.43 -16.01
N VAL A 363 8.39 3.17 -15.60
CA VAL A 363 7.98 3.27 -14.20
C VAL A 363 6.48 3.08 -14.09
N THR A 364 6.09 2.22 -13.14
CA THR A 364 4.71 2.07 -12.69
C THR A 364 4.61 2.55 -11.24
N LEU A 365 3.82 3.61 -11.02
CA LEU A 365 3.48 4.08 -9.68
C LEU A 365 2.17 3.42 -9.24
N ARG A 366 2.21 2.62 -8.18
CA ARG A 366 1.04 1.94 -7.62
C ARG A 366 0.55 2.73 -6.41
N VAL A 367 -0.54 3.47 -6.57
CA VAL A 367 -1.07 4.33 -5.51
C VAL A 367 -2.33 3.73 -4.94
N SER A 368 -2.39 3.57 -3.62
CA SER A 368 -3.58 3.09 -2.92
C SER A 368 -3.96 3.98 -1.74
N GLN A 369 -5.24 3.98 -1.39
CA GLN A 369 -5.77 4.59 -0.16
C GLN A 369 -6.36 3.51 0.73
N PRO A 370 -5.54 2.82 1.55
CA PRO A 370 -6.00 1.71 2.38
C PRO A 370 -6.67 2.13 3.69
N ALA A 371 -6.47 3.38 4.12
CA ALA A 371 -6.96 3.88 5.40
C ALA A 371 -8.39 4.43 5.32
N ASP A 372 -9.10 4.34 6.44
CA ASP A 372 -10.56 4.22 6.56
C ASP A 372 -11.36 5.52 6.40
N ARG A 373 -10.71 6.64 6.08
CA ARG A 373 -11.35 7.95 5.96
C ARG A 373 -11.86 8.17 4.54
N ALA A 374 -13.07 8.73 4.42
CA ALA A 374 -13.85 8.81 3.18
C ALA A 374 -13.33 9.83 2.16
N ASN A 375 -12.39 10.68 2.54
CA ASN A 375 -11.95 11.79 1.72
C ASN A 375 -11.00 11.29 0.63
N GLY A 376 -11.46 11.30 -0.61
CA GLY A 376 -10.64 10.88 -1.74
C GLY A 376 -9.40 11.77 -1.93
N ILE A 377 -8.28 11.16 -2.30
CA ILE A 377 -7.02 11.82 -2.65
C ILE A 377 -6.93 12.08 -4.17
N SER A 378 -6.23 13.16 -4.52
CA SER A 378 -5.82 13.57 -5.86
C SER A 378 -4.31 13.41 -6.05
N PHE A 379 -3.88 12.27 -6.59
CA PHE A 379 -2.48 12.01 -6.90
C PHE A 379 -2.00 12.77 -8.14
N HIS A 380 -0.82 13.36 -8.04
CA HIS A 380 -0.12 14.06 -9.11
C HIS A 380 1.38 13.85 -9.00
N CYS A 381 2.06 13.49 -10.10
CA CYS A 381 3.52 13.49 -10.20
C CYS A 381 3.96 14.56 -11.22
N ALA A 382 4.74 15.55 -10.78
CA ALA A 382 5.16 16.65 -11.64
C ALA A 382 6.00 16.15 -12.82
N GLY A 383 5.79 16.74 -14.00
CA GLY A 383 6.53 16.41 -15.22
C GLY A 383 6.14 15.09 -15.88
N HIS A 384 5.28 14.27 -15.25
CA HIS A 384 4.92 12.95 -15.74
C HIS A 384 3.42 12.85 -16.04
N TYR A 385 3.08 11.99 -16.98
CA TYR A 385 1.71 11.76 -17.45
C TYR A 385 1.47 10.26 -17.56
N TRP A 386 0.20 9.85 -17.50
CA TRP A 386 -0.23 8.47 -17.70
C TRP A 386 -1.57 8.44 -18.43
N ARG A 387 -1.91 7.30 -19.01
CA ARG A 387 -3.23 7.05 -19.59
C ARG A 387 -4.24 6.85 -18.47
N ARG A 388 -5.32 7.65 -18.41
CA ARG A 388 -6.27 7.67 -17.28
C ARG A 388 -6.80 6.29 -16.81
N ASN A 389 -6.93 5.33 -17.72
CA ASN A 389 -7.43 3.98 -17.44
C ASN A 389 -6.50 2.88 -18.02
N ASN A 390 -5.23 3.20 -18.31
CA ASN A 390 -4.26 2.26 -18.88
C ASN A 390 -4.70 1.52 -20.17
N VAL A 391 -5.63 2.10 -20.94
CA VAL A 391 -6.02 1.62 -22.28
C VAL A 391 -5.51 2.57 -23.36
N PRO A 392 -5.11 2.07 -24.55
CA PRO A 392 -4.43 2.87 -25.57
C PRO A 392 -5.20 4.13 -26.01
N GLU A 393 -6.53 4.07 -26.03
CA GLU A 393 -7.42 5.17 -26.46
C GLU A 393 -7.63 6.23 -25.38
N ALA A 394 -7.20 5.97 -24.14
CA ALA A 394 -7.40 6.92 -23.04
C ALA A 394 -6.51 8.15 -23.20
N ARG A 395 -7.05 9.31 -22.79
CA ARG A 395 -6.28 10.55 -22.73
C ARG A 395 -5.16 10.48 -21.70
N LEU A 396 -4.05 11.16 -22.01
CA LEU A 396 -3.01 11.44 -21.04
C LEU A 396 -3.50 12.44 -19.99
N VAL A 397 -3.17 12.17 -18.73
CA VAL A 397 -3.43 13.03 -17.58
C VAL A 397 -2.18 13.09 -16.70
N GLY A 398 -1.95 14.22 -16.03
CA GLY A 398 -0.90 14.34 -15.00
C GLY A 398 -1.46 14.30 -13.58
N MET A 399 -2.76 14.10 -13.42
CA MET A 399 -3.45 14.04 -12.12
C MET A 399 -4.63 13.09 -12.19
N GLN A 400 -4.79 12.31 -11.13
CA GLN A 400 -5.90 11.39 -10.91
C GLN A 400 -6.57 11.70 -9.56
N ALA A 401 -7.89 11.91 -9.56
CA ALA A 401 -8.66 12.36 -8.39
C ALA A 401 -9.86 11.45 -8.07
N ASP A 402 -9.73 10.16 -8.36
CA ASP A 402 -10.73 9.11 -8.08
C ASP A 402 -10.19 8.02 -7.14
N LEU A 403 -9.14 8.35 -6.39
CA LEU A 403 -8.61 7.49 -5.34
C LEU A 403 -9.40 7.79 -4.06
N SER A 404 -10.37 6.95 -3.71
CA SER A 404 -11.07 6.99 -2.43
C SER A 404 -10.61 5.84 -1.53
N THR A 405 -11.10 5.78 -0.29
CA THR A 405 -10.92 4.61 0.60
C THR A 405 -11.12 3.30 -0.14
N GLY A 406 -10.18 2.37 0.00
CA GLY A 406 -10.23 1.06 -0.64
C GLY A 406 -9.97 1.08 -2.15
N ALA A 407 -9.55 2.21 -2.73
CA ALA A 407 -9.12 2.29 -4.12
C ALA A 407 -7.60 2.11 -4.25
N ALA A 408 -7.19 1.32 -5.24
CA ALA A 408 -5.84 1.27 -5.76
C ALA A 408 -5.84 1.58 -7.27
N ARG A 409 -4.76 2.19 -7.75
CA ARG A 409 -4.54 2.53 -9.16
C ARG A 409 -3.08 2.37 -9.53
N GLU A 410 -2.86 1.90 -10.75
CA GLU A 410 -1.57 1.85 -11.41
C GLU A 410 -1.43 3.04 -12.36
N PHE A 411 -0.37 3.81 -12.20
CA PHE A 411 0.01 4.88 -13.10
C PHE A 411 1.28 4.47 -13.84
N VAL A 412 1.10 3.89 -15.03
CA VAL A 412 2.19 3.59 -15.96
C VAL A 412 2.61 4.91 -16.60
N LEU A 413 3.83 5.38 -16.30
CA LEU A 413 4.30 6.67 -16.78
C LEU A 413 4.55 6.61 -18.29
N GLU A 414 3.86 7.47 -19.04
CA GLU A 414 3.98 7.56 -20.48
C GLU A 414 5.39 8.01 -20.86
N GLY A 415 6.13 7.14 -21.54
CA GLY A 415 7.54 7.39 -21.89
C GLY A 415 8.52 7.20 -20.73
N GLY A 416 8.09 6.59 -19.62
CA GLY A 416 8.96 6.32 -18.47
C GLY A 416 9.30 7.56 -17.63
N ALA A 417 10.43 7.48 -16.93
CA ALA A 417 10.99 8.56 -16.11
C ALA A 417 11.64 9.65 -16.98
N ASN A 418 10.82 10.55 -17.51
CA ASN A 418 11.25 11.54 -18.50
C ASN A 418 11.99 12.72 -17.85
N GLY A 419 13.22 12.96 -18.30
CA GLY A 419 14.04 14.12 -17.93
C GLY A 419 14.71 13.99 -16.56
N THR A 420 15.97 14.40 -16.48
CA THR A 420 16.76 14.37 -15.24
C THR A 420 16.34 15.48 -14.28
N GLY A 421 16.17 15.15 -13.00
CA GLY A 421 15.80 16.12 -11.97
C GLY A 421 15.05 15.50 -10.80
N ASP A 422 14.59 16.36 -9.90
CA ASP A 422 13.75 15.99 -8.76
C ASP A 422 12.32 16.50 -9.04
N TYR A 423 11.36 15.59 -9.06
CA TYR A 423 9.95 15.86 -9.37
C TYR A 423 9.10 15.60 -8.12
N VAL A 424 8.25 16.56 -7.77
CA VAL A 424 7.32 16.37 -6.66
C VAL A 424 6.18 15.42 -7.06
N TYR A 425 5.98 14.36 -6.30
CA TYR A 425 4.71 13.64 -6.28
C TYR A 425 3.92 14.06 -5.05
N GLN A 426 2.62 14.30 -5.18
CA GLN A 426 1.86 14.93 -4.11
C GLN A 426 0.36 14.77 -4.23
N GLU A 427 -0.29 15.00 -3.10
CA GLU A 427 -1.69 15.39 -3.02
C GLU A 427 -1.90 16.85 -3.49
N ARG A 428 -3.07 17.14 -4.06
CA ARG A 428 -3.41 18.48 -4.59
C ARG A 428 -4.37 19.27 -3.73
N LYS A 429 -5.08 18.64 -2.78
CA LYS A 429 -5.77 19.35 -1.69
C LYS A 429 -4.72 20.00 -0.78
N THR A 430 -4.67 21.33 -0.75
CA THR A 430 -3.62 22.04 -0.02
C THR A 430 -3.76 21.88 1.50
N LYS A 431 -4.88 22.35 2.05
CA LYS A 431 -5.13 22.38 3.49
C LYS A 431 -5.27 20.96 4.02
N TYR A 432 -4.62 20.66 5.14
CA TYR A 432 -4.58 19.35 5.81
C TYR A 432 -3.89 18.20 5.08
N TYR A 433 -3.91 18.16 3.75
CA TYR A 433 -3.41 16.99 3.01
C TYR A 433 -1.98 17.20 2.52
N LEU A 434 -1.79 18.11 1.55
CA LEU A 434 -0.47 18.42 1.03
C LEU A 434 0.44 19.00 2.13
N GLU A 435 -0.02 20.05 2.80
CA GLU A 435 0.74 20.65 3.91
C GLU A 435 0.87 19.70 5.12
N GLY A 436 -0.03 18.71 5.19
CA GLY A 436 -0.07 17.64 6.19
C GLY A 436 1.01 16.58 6.02
N GLY A 437 1.71 16.58 4.87
CA GLY A 437 2.80 15.66 4.57
C GLY A 437 2.52 14.64 3.48
N LEU A 438 1.42 14.76 2.72
CA LEU A 438 1.15 13.91 1.55
C LEU A 438 1.88 14.37 0.29
N TRP A 439 3.21 14.36 0.36
CA TRP A 439 4.07 14.62 -0.79
C TRP A 439 5.42 13.93 -0.62
N GLY A 440 6.15 13.74 -1.71
CA GLY A 440 7.54 13.29 -1.72
C GLY A 440 8.21 13.64 -3.04
N ILE A 441 9.37 13.03 -3.30
CA ILE A 441 10.17 13.33 -4.50
C ILE A 441 10.42 12.06 -5.30
N MET A 442 10.13 12.11 -6.60
CA MET A 442 10.69 11.20 -7.58
C MET A 442 12.00 11.79 -8.10
N ARG A 443 13.10 11.09 -7.85
CA ARG A 443 14.44 11.52 -8.21
C ARG A 443 14.89 10.75 -9.44
N VAL A 444 15.10 11.48 -10.54
CA VAL A 444 15.57 10.94 -11.81
C VAL A 444 17.01 11.38 -12.03
N ARG A 445 17.91 10.43 -12.26
CA ARG A 445 19.32 10.68 -12.58
C ARG A 445 19.68 10.11 -13.94
N GLU A 446 20.65 10.71 -14.61
CA GLU A 446 21.26 10.05 -15.76
C GLU A 446 22.07 8.83 -15.28
N ALA A 447 22.19 7.81 -16.13
CA ALA A 447 23.03 6.64 -15.86
C ALA A 447 24.50 6.97 -15.50
N LEU A 448 24.98 8.14 -15.93
CA LEU A 448 26.32 8.66 -15.63
C LEU A 448 26.45 9.25 -14.21
N GLU A 449 25.36 9.79 -13.65
CA GLU A 449 25.30 10.41 -12.32
C GLU A 449 24.68 9.44 -11.30
N LYS A 450 25.21 8.20 -11.27
CA LYS A 450 24.68 7.06 -10.50
C LYS A 450 24.36 7.42 -9.03
N PHE A 451 23.37 6.73 -8.46
CA PHE A 451 22.95 6.86 -7.05
C PHE A 451 23.95 6.32 -6.02
N ASP A 452 25.26 6.45 -6.25
CA ASP A 452 26.32 5.87 -5.41
C ASP A 452 26.16 4.36 -5.14
N GLY A 453 25.49 3.64 -6.06
CA GLY A 453 25.23 2.21 -5.96
C GLY A 453 23.91 1.81 -5.29
N ARG A 454 23.10 2.77 -4.82
CA ARG A 454 21.79 2.52 -4.18
C ARG A 454 20.69 2.07 -5.14
N VAL A 455 20.86 2.33 -6.44
CA VAL A 455 19.91 1.95 -7.49
C VAL A 455 20.64 1.25 -8.62
N ARG A 456 20.27 -0.01 -8.86
CA ARG A 456 20.74 -0.81 -9.98
C ARG A 456 19.99 -0.47 -11.27
N PRO A 457 20.63 -0.63 -12.43
CA PRO A 457 19.93 -0.55 -13.70
C PRO A 457 18.87 -1.66 -13.79
N LEU A 458 17.81 -1.42 -14.57
CA LEU A 458 16.90 -2.49 -14.94
C LEU A 458 17.68 -3.59 -15.69
N PRO A 459 17.39 -4.89 -15.48
CA PRO A 459 18.15 -5.98 -16.09
C PRO A 459 18.27 -5.88 -17.61
N ASP A 460 17.17 -5.52 -18.30
CA ASP A 460 17.15 -5.30 -19.76
C ASP A 460 17.95 -4.08 -20.26
N ARG A 461 18.27 -3.14 -19.38
CA ARG A 461 18.99 -1.89 -19.67
C ARG A 461 20.42 -1.85 -19.13
N GLU A 462 20.89 -2.89 -18.45
CA GLU A 462 22.23 -2.91 -17.80
C GLU A 462 23.38 -2.54 -18.76
N ALA A 463 23.30 -2.97 -20.02
CA ALA A 463 24.32 -2.70 -21.03
C ALA A 463 24.52 -1.19 -21.35
N GLU A 464 23.50 -0.36 -21.15
CA GLU A 464 23.59 1.10 -21.39
C GLU A 464 24.46 1.80 -20.33
N PHE A 465 24.50 1.24 -19.12
CA PHE A 465 25.30 1.70 -17.99
C PHE A 465 26.79 1.30 -18.10
N ASP A 466 27.10 0.33 -18.97
CA ASP A 466 28.46 -0.12 -19.26
C ASP A 466 29.09 0.58 -20.47
N ARG A 467 28.29 0.94 -21.49
CA ARG A 467 28.78 1.66 -22.69
C ARG A 467 29.29 3.06 -22.36
N THR A 468 28.64 3.74 -21.43
CA THR A 468 29.07 5.04 -20.88
C THR A 468 30.45 4.99 -20.19
N ARG A 469 30.88 3.80 -19.74
CA ARG A 469 32.24 3.55 -19.21
C ARG A 469 33.30 3.48 -20.32
N GLY A 470 32.92 3.14 -21.54
CA GLY A 470 33.81 3.00 -22.70
C GLY A 470 34.09 4.31 -23.44
N GLU A 471 33.16 5.26 -23.42
CA GLU A 471 33.28 6.52 -24.17
C GLU A 471 34.08 7.60 -23.45
N THR A 472 34.19 7.54 -22.11
CA THR A 472 35.08 8.41 -21.33
C THR A 472 36.53 7.90 -21.29
N GLY A 473 36.78 6.64 -21.72
CA GLY A 473 38.10 5.99 -21.68
C GLY A 473 38.90 6.04 -22.99
N GLY A 474 38.39 6.63 -24.07
CA GLY A 474 38.97 6.45 -25.40
C GLY A 474 38.84 7.64 -26.33
N LYS A 475 39.59 8.73 -26.08
CA LYS A 475 40.10 9.67 -27.11
C LYS A 475 41.05 10.72 -26.50
N ASN A 476 42.20 10.28 -25.99
CA ASN A 476 43.42 11.11 -26.02
C ASN A 476 44.16 10.83 -27.34
N GLY A 477 43.49 11.16 -28.44
CA GLY A 477 44.08 11.26 -29.77
C GLY A 477 44.03 12.73 -30.16
N LYS A 478 45.19 13.36 -30.21
CA LYS A 478 45.39 14.70 -30.77
C LYS A 478 44.72 14.76 -32.14
N ASP A 479 43.72 15.62 -32.30
CA ASP A 479 43.63 16.55 -33.42
C ASP A 479 42.55 17.59 -33.11
N GLY A 480 42.98 18.85 -33.05
CA GLY A 480 42.11 19.97 -32.78
C GLY A 480 41.26 20.31 -34.00
N LYS A 481 39.97 20.50 -33.77
CA LYS A 481 39.14 21.52 -34.42
C LYS A 481 37.92 21.78 -33.55
N THR A 482 37.88 22.99 -33.01
CA THR A 482 36.74 23.55 -32.28
C THR A 482 35.61 23.78 -33.28
N GLU A 483 34.51 23.04 -33.17
CA GLU A 483 33.25 23.45 -33.77
C GLU A 483 32.43 24.20 -32.73
N ARG A 484 32.07 25.42 -33.13
CA ARG A 484 31.36 26.43 -32.37
C ARG A 484 29.88 26.11 -32.53
N ILE A 485 29.18 25.85 -31.42
CA ILE A 485 27.71 25.74 -31.43
C ILE A 485 27.18 27.18 -31.48
N ASP A 486 26.55 27.55 -32.58
CA ASP A 486 25.88 28.84 -32.73
C ASP A 486 24.54 28.82 -31.96
N LEU A 487 24.41 29.78 -31.05
CA LEU A 487 23.18 30.08 -30.32
C LEU A 487 22.12 30.62 -31.29
N ILE A 488 20.93 30.01 -31.29
CA ILE A 488 19.75 30.52 -32.01
C ILE A 488 19.25 31.77 -31.27
N GLU A 489 19.16 32.90 -31.98
CA GLU A 489 18.58 34.16 -31.48
C GLU A 489 17.04 34.05 -31.27
N PRO A 490 16.45 34.85 -30.36
CA PRO A 490 15.01 34.85 -30.12
C PRO A 490 14.25 35.49 -31.28
N LEU A 491 13.10 34.89 -31.64
CA LEU A 491 12.17 35.44 -32.62
C LEU A 491 11.35 36.58 -31.99
N ASP A 492 11.58 37.80 -32.44
CA ASP A 492 10.62 38.92 -32.31
C ASP A 492 9.62 38.88 -33.47
N GLY A 493 8.32 38.95 -33.14
CA GLY A 493 7.20 39.07 -34.09
C GLY A 493 5.86 39.18 -33.39
#